data_AF-A0A7X7R290-F1
#
_entry.id   AF-A0A7X7R290-F1
#
_cell.length_a   1.000
_cell.length_b   1.000
_cell.length_c   1.000
_cell.angle_alpha   90.00
_cell.angle_beta   90.00
_cell.angle_gamma   90.00
#
_symmetry.space_group_name_H-M   'P 1'
#
loop_
_entity.id
_entity.type
_entity.pdbx_description
1 polymer ?
#
loop_
_entity_poly.entity_id
_entity_poly.type
_entity_poly.pdbx_seq_one_letter_code
_entity_poly.pdbx_strand_id
1 'polypeptide(L)'
;MILNNNKGLSISIHDNGSVAEIKADDFRISARNVDIHSLSGTGLYLRVLDSFIFSELTGPASNSDFGVSQSSCFYKGDFQGISYKCKLDLAEDMTAW
;
A
#
# COMPACT_ATOMS: atom_id res chain seq x y z
N MET A 1 11.02 0.34 3.95
CA MET A 1 10.42 0.21 5.30
C MET A 1 9.62 -1.08 5.35
N ILE A 2 9.52 -1.76 6.50
CA ILE A 2 8.89 -3.10 6.57
C ILE A 2 7.83 -3.11 7.67
N LEU A 3 6.61 -3.48 7.30
CA LEU A 3 5.51 -3.83 8.19
C LEU A 3 5.58 -5.31 8.51
N ASN A 4 5.40 -5.71 9.77
CA ASN A 4 5.35 -7.13 10.14
C ASN A 4 4.26 -7.40 11.19
N ASN A 5 3.71 -8.61 11.20
CA ASN A 5 2.89 -9.11 12.30
C ASN A 5 3.52 -10.33 13.00
N ASN A 6 2.88 -10.78 14.06
CA ASN A 6 3.35 -11.92 14.87
C ASN A 6 3.06 -13.29 14.24
N LYS A 7 2.54 -13.32 13.01
CA LYS A 7 2.17 -14.53 12.25
C LYS A 7 2.93 -14.66 10.94
N GLY A 8 4.08 -14.01 10.84
CA GLY A 8 4.99 -14.13 9.70
C GLY A 8 4.61 -13.32 8.47
N LEU A 9 3.52 -12.56 8.48
CA LEU A 9 3.18 -11.66 7.37
C LEU A 9 4.08 -10.43 7.43
N SER A 10 4.72 -10.12 6.31
CA SER A 10 5.50 -8.91 6.13
C SER A 10 5.17 -8.20 4.81
N ILE A 11 5.15 -6.87 4.86
CA ILE A 11 4.95 -6.02 3.68
C ILE A 11 6.06 -4.98 3.66
N SER A 12 6.88 -5.03 2.60
CA SER A 12 7.92 -4.04 2.35
C SER A 12 7.35 -2.90 1.52
N ILE A 13 7.56 -1.66 2.00
CA ILE A 13 7.14 -0.42 1.36
C ILE A 13 8.39 0.41 1.00
N HIS A 14 8.47 0.88 -0.24
CA HIS A 14 9.51 1.81 -0.69
C HIS A 14 9.31 3.21 -0.10
N ASP A 15 10.35 4.02 -0.17
CA ASP A 15 10.34 5.44 0.23
C ASP A 15 9.45 6.34 -0.66
N ASN A 16 9.00 5.84 -1.80
CA ASN A 16 7.98 6.48 -2.65
C ASN A 16 6.53 6.00 -2.33
N GLY A 17 6.37 5.18 -1.29
CA GLY A 17 5.08 4.65 -0.84
C GLY A 17 4.56 3.46 -1.64
N SER A 18 5.28 2.93 -2.63
CA SER A 18 4.87 1.70 -3.34
C SER A 18 5.16 0.44 -2.52
N VAL A 19 4.33 -0.59 -2.69
CA VAL A 19 4.60 -1.93 -2.13
C VAL A 19 5.70 -2.60 -2.95
N ALA A 20 6.80 -2.91 -2.30
CA ALA A 20 7.96 -3.58 -2.88
C ALA A 20 7.77 -5.10 -2.95
N GLU A 21 7.30 -5.68 -1.84
CA GLU A 21 7.19 -7.12 -1.65
C GLU A 21 6.17 -7.45 -0.54
N ILE A 22 5.45 -8.56 -0.70
CA ILE A 22 4.58 -9.14 0.31
C ILE A 22 5.05 -10.57 0.55
N LYS A 23 5.26 -10.97 1.81
CA LYS A 23 5.73 -12.30 2.21
C LYS A 23 4.94 -12.83 3.40
N ALA A 24 4.73 -14.14 3.43
CA ALA A 24 4.34 -14.89 4.62
C ALA A 24 5.47 -15.88 4.95
N ASP A 25 6.18 -15.65 6.06
CA ASP A 25 7.43 -16.32 6.41
C ASP A 25 8.43 -16.26 5.23
N ASP A 26 8.87 -17.42 4.75
CA ASP A 26 9.80 -17.54 3.63
C ASP A 26 9.10 -17.52 2.24
N PHE A 27 7.76 -17.46 2.20
CA PHE A 27 6.99 -17.51 0.96
C PHE A 27 6.61 -16.11 0.47
N ARG A 28 7.03 -15.77 -0.75
CA ARG A 28 6.60 -14.53 -1.40
C ARG A 28 5.17 -14.67 -1.93
N ILE A 29 4.30 -13.76 -1.52
CA ILE A 29 2.93 -13.63 -2.01
C ILE A 29 2.89 -12.75 -3.26
N SER A 30 3.68 -11.68 -3.32
CA SER A 30 3.73 -10.80 -4.49
C SER A 30 4.31 -11.52 -5.71
N ALA A 31 3.70 -11.30 -6.89
CA ALA A 31 4.10 -11.99 -8.12
C ALA A 31 5.53 -11.62 -8.59
N ARG A 32 5.97 -10.40 -8.30
CA ARG A 32 7.31 -9.88 -8.62
C ARG A 32 7.83 -8.98 -7.51
N ASN A 33 9.13 -8.72 -7.54
CA ASN A 33 9.72 -7.61 -6.80
C ASN A 33 9.53 -6.35 -7.62
N VAL A 34 9.10 -5.28 -6.96
CA VAL A 34 8.96 -3.95 -7.54
C VAL A 34 10.16 -3.13 -7.08
N ASP A 35 10.81 -2.40 -7.98
CA ASP A 35 11.81 -1.38 -7.63
C ASP A 35 11.18 0.02 -7.61
N ILE A 36 11.89 1.00 -7.03
CA ILE A 36 11.41 2.38 -6.86
C ILE A 36 11.07 3.11 -8.18
N HIS A 37 11.64 2.67 -9.30
CA HIS A 37 11.44 3.25 -10.63
C HIS A 37 10.42 2.49 -11.48
N SER A 38 10.01 1.31 -11.05
CA SER A 38 9.06 0.44 -11.73
C SER A 38 7.61 0.78 -11.37
N LEU A 39 6.68 0.35 -12.21
CA LEU A 39 5.25 0.45 -11.91
C LEU A 39 4.89 -0.41 -10.70
N SER A 40 4.11 0.14 -9.78
CA SER A 40 3.55 -0.57 -8.62
C SER A 40 2.88 -1.87 -9.06
N GLY A 41 3.15 -2.97 -8.34
CA GLY A 41 2.50 -4.26 -8.58
C GLY A 41 1.11 -4.39 -7.96
N THR A 42 0.75 -3.48 -7.06
CA THR A 42 -0.53 -3.43 -6.35
C THR A 42 -0.83 -1.99 -5.91
N GLY A 43 -2.11 -1.66 -5.72
CA GLY A 43 -2.55 -0.37 -5.22
C GLY A 43 -4.06 -0.27 -5.08
N LEU A 44 -4.50 0.76 -4.36
CA LEU A 44 -5.92 1.11 -4.22
C LEU A 44 -6.26 2.28 -5.14
N TYR A 45 -7.46 2.26 -5.71
CA TYR A 45 -7.94 3.27 -6.64
C TYR A 45 -9.31 3.77 -6.20
N LEU A 46 -9.49 5.09 -6.24
CA LEU A 46 -10.80 5.73 -6.15
C LEU A 46 -11.33 5.96 -7.56
N ARG A 47 -12.60 5.60 -7.79
CA ARG A 47 -13.28 5.77 -9.08
C ARG A 47 -14.51 6.65 -8.92
N VAL A 48 -14.71 7.57 -9.85
CA VAL A 48 -15.96 8.31 -10.02
C VAL A 48 -16.76 7.61 -11.11
N LEU A 49 -17.91 7.03 -10.75
CA LEU A 49 -18.63 6.10 -11.61
C LEU A 49 -19.12 6.74 -12.91
N ASP A 50 -19.61 7.98 -12.84
CA ASP A 50 -20.28 8.63 -13.98
C ASP A 50 -19.32 9.30 -14.98
N SER A 51 -18.01 9.37 -14.68
CA SER A 51 -17.05 10.14 -15.47
C SER A 51 -15.87 9.33 -16.01
N PHE A 52 -15.78 8.03 -15.72
CA PHE A 52 -14.60 7.19 -16.01
C PHE A 52 -13.28 7.73 -15.44
N ILE A 53 -13.34 8.67 -14.50
CA ILE A 53 -12.17 9.24 -13.84
C ILE A 53 -11.79 8.34 -12.65
N PHE A 54 -10.49 8.10 -12.49
CA PHE A 54 -9.94 7.39 -11.35
C PHE A 54 -8.63 8.02 -10.88
N SER A 55 -8.30 7.80 -9.61
CA SER A 55 -7.02 8.18 -9.01
C SER A 55 -6.47 7.03 -8.20
N GLU A 56 -5.15 6.84 -8.26
CA GLU A 56 -4.44 6.04 -7.27
C GLU A 56 -4.55 6.70 -5.90
N LEU A 57 -4.73 5.88 -4.86
CA LEU A 57 -4.75 6.30 -3.45
C LEU A 57 -3.50 5.87 -2.69
N THR A 58 -2.67 5.02 -3.31
CA THR A 58 -1.47 4.43 -2.71
C THR A 58 -0.36 4.39 -3.75
N GLY A 59 0.89 4.49 -3.31
CA GLY A 59 2.03 4.43 -4.22
C GLY A 59 2.35 5.75 -4.91
N PRO A 60 3.39 5.78 -5.75
CA PRO A 60 4.02 7.00 -6.23
C PRO A 60 3.13 7.89 -7.10
N ALA A 61 2.16 7.34 -7.83
CA ALA A 61 1.27 8.14 -8.69
C ALA A 61 0.05 8.71 -7.96
N SER A 62 -0.15 8.38 -6.68
CA SER A 62 -1.29 8.87 -5.88
C SER A 62 -1.18 10.32 -5.41
N ASN A 63 0.01 10.92 -5.45
CA ASN A 63 0.34 12.19 -4.78
C ASN A 63 -0.07 12.24 -3.30
N SER A 64 -0.24 11.08 -2.65
CA SER A 64 -0.54 11.00 -1.23
C SER A 64 0.65 11.37 -0.37
N ASP A 65 0.38 12.05 0.74
CA ASP A 65 1.25 11.95 1.91
C ASP A 65 1.12 10.52 2.46
N PHE A 66 2.24 9.88 2.78
CA PHE A 66 2.20 8.55 3.36
C PHE A 66 3.15 8.43 4.56
N GLY A 67 2.89 7.44 5.40
CA GLY A 67 3.73 7.13 6.54
C GLY A 67 3.67 5.64 6.88
N VAL A 68 4.77 5.13 7.43
CA VAL A 68 4.93 3.73 7.78
C VAL A 68 5.34 3.63 9.25
N SER A 69 4.66 2.78 10.01
CA SER A 69 5.01 2.39 11.38
C SER A 69 5.37 0.90 11.41
N GLN A 70 5.50 0.29 12.59
CA GLN A 70 5.89 -1.12 12.71
C GLN A 70 4.88 -2.11 12.12
N SER A 71 3.58 -1.82 12.25
CA SER A 71 2.49 -2.71 11.84
C SER A 71 1.41 -2.03 10.98
N SER A 72 1.57 -0.73 10.70
CA SER A 72 0.62 0.01 9.87
C SER A 72 1.28 0.92 8.85
N CYS A 73 0.65 1.09 7.70
CA CYS A 73 0.96 2.16 6.76
C CYS A 73 -0.30 2.97 6.50
N PHE A 74 -0.16 4.29 6.32
CA PHE A 74 -1.26 5.14 5.90
C PHE A 74 -0.88 5.96 4.67
N TYR A 75 -1.90 6.31 3.90
CA TYR A 75 -1.86 7.24 2.78
C TYR A 75 -3.00 8.24 2.97
N LYS A 76 -2.77 9.52 2.70
CA LYS A 76 -3.81 10.55 2.78
C LYS A 76 -3.59 11.58 1.67
N GLY A 77 -4.69 12.15 1.21
CA GLY A 77 -4.65 13.18 0.19
C GLY A 77 -6.04 13.76 -0.06
N ASP A 78 -6.13 14.49 -1.16
CA ASP A 78 -7.38 15.02 -1.69
C ASP A 78 -7.53 14.57 -3.14
N PHE A 79 -8.75 14.22 -3.52
CA PHE A 79 -9.10 13.99 -4.91
C PHE A 79 -10.42 14.67 -5.24
N GLN A 80 -10.35 15.70 -6.10
CA GLN A 80 -11.51 16.51 -6.51
C GLN A 80 -12.30 17.11 -5.33
N GLY A 81 -11.59 17.53 -4.26
CA GLY A 81 -12.21 18.08 -3.05
C GLY A 81 -12.73 17.03 -2.06
N ILE A 82 -12.53 15.74 -2.35
CA ILE A 82 -12.80 14.65 -1.42
C ILE A 82 -11.48 14.28 -0.73
N SER A 83 -11.36 14.69 0.53
CA SER A 83 -10.26 14.25 1.38
C SER A 83 -10.39 12.76 1.71
N TYR A 84 -9.30 12.02 1.56
CA TYR A 84 -9.25 10.59 1.84
C TYR A 84 -8.12 10.22 2.79
N LYS A 85 -8.29 9.08 3.47
CA LYS A 85 -7.25 8.41 4.23
C LYS A 85 -7.40 6.91 4.07
N CYS A 86 -6.37 6.27 3.54
CA CYS A 86 -6.25 4.82 3.49
C CYS A 86 -5.31 4.36 4.60
N LYS A 87 -5.63 3.23 5.24
CA LYS A 87 -4.78 2.60 6.23
C LYS A 87 -4.69 1.10 5.93
N LEU A 88 -3.48 0.60 5.94
CA LEU A 88 -3.12 -0.82 5.87
C LEU A 88 -2.63 -1.20 7.27
N ASP A 89 -3.34 -2.11 7.93
CA ASP A 89 -3.00 -2.60 9.27
C ASP A 89 -2.82 -4.11 9.21
N LEU A 90 -1.66 -4.62 9.64
CA LEU A 90 -1.51 -6.07 9.72
C LEU A 90 -2.23 -6.61 10.95
N ALA A 91 -3.06 -7.65 10.77
CA ALA A 91 -3.72 -8.34 11.87
C ALA A 91 -2.65 -8.96 12.79
N GLU A 92 -2.83 -8.87 14.11
CA GLU A 92 -1.83 -9.35 15.07
C GLU A 92 -1.81 -10.89 15.17
N ASP A 93 -2.96 -11.52 15.00
CA ASP A 93 -3.22 -12.93 15.34
C ASP A 93 -3.46 -13.83 14.11
N MET A 94 -3.45 -13.27 12.90
CA MET A 94 -3.55 -14.03 11.65
C MET A 94 -2.75 -13.41 10.51
N THR A 95 -2.51 -14.18 9.46
CA THR A 95 -1.84 -13.72 8.23
C THR A 95 -2.81 -12.93 7.36
N ALA A 96 -3.23 -11.75 7.84
CA ALA A 96 -4.18 -10.87 7.17
C ALA A 96 -3.79 -9.38 7.31
N TRP A 97 -4.37 -8.56 6.43
CA TRP A 97 -4.28 -7.09 6.40
C TRP A 97 -5.68 -6.48 6.29
#